data_AF-A0A316FJ13-F1
#
_entry.id   AF-A0A316FJ13-F1
#
_cell.length_a   1.000
_cell.length_b   1.000
_cell.length_c   1.000
_cell.angle_alpha   90.00
_cell.angle_beta   90.00
_cell.angle_gamma   90.00
#
_symmetry.space_group_name_H-M   'P 1'
#
loop_
_entity.id
_entity.type
_entity.pdbx_description
1 polymer ?
#
loop_
_entity_poly.entity_id
_entity_poly.type
_entity_poly.pdbx_seq_one_letter_code
_entity_poly.pdbx_strand_id
1 'polypeptide(L)'
;MPQPWSRTVDLLGRERIHDIVVVAIQDPKAPEEPADPMGEVYLRLDHGYLRFSSVNGHGGLLAEHLGALDLQSYRDEFPGNVVIPVRVGNHFMGEAWETRCVRIEYLTNEESDLDQGIVRSVELVLEYGHRIVLDPMYTWGVRVGNTDPWPDAITEGPWTFQRHSVDCPPPPGAAHGVPKD
;
A
#
# COMPACT_ATOMS: atom_id res chain seq x y z
N MET A 1 15.92 -6.44 0.94
CA MET A 1 15.86 -7.91 0.80
C MET A 1 14.39 -8.27 0.90
N PRO A 2 13.88 -9.15 0.04
CA PRO A 2 12.49 -9.62 0.12
C PRO A 2 12.22 -10.17 1.53
N GLN A 3 11.02 -9.90 2.04
CA GLN A 3 10.59 -10.31 3.36
C GLN A 3 9.28 -11.07 3.25
N PRO A 4 9.01 -12.06 4.12
CA PRO A 4 7.78 -12.82 4.02
C PRO A 4 6.56 -11.93 4.26
N TRP A 5 5.45 -12.25 3.58
CA TRP A 5 4.17 -11.54 3.69
C TRP A 5 3.65 -11.52 5.12
N SER A 6 3.93 -12.56 5.91
CA SER A 6 3.59 -12.60 7.34
C SER A 6 4.18 -11.42 8.12
N ARG A 7 5.38 -10.93 7.75
CA ARG A 7 5.97 -9.73 8.35
C ARG A 7 5.19 -8.47 7.98
N THR A 8 4.73 -8.37 6.73
CA THR A 8 3.85 -7.26 6.29
C THR A 8 2.53 -7.26 7.06
N VAL A 9 1.91 -8.43 7.23
CA VAL A 9 0.70 -8.60 8.04
C VAL A 9 0.93 -8.18 9.49
N ASP A 10 2.04 -8.62 10.10
CA ASP A 10 2.40 -8.27 11.47
C ASP A 10 2.61 -6.76 11.66
N LEU A 11 3.28 -6.09 10.70
CA LEU A 11 3.51 -4.65 10.74
C LEU A 11 2.20 -3.87 10.63
N LEU A 12 1.39 -4.19 9.62
CA LEU A 12 0.09 -3.54 9.39
C LEU A 12 -0.87 -3.73 10.56
N GLY A 13 -0.81 -4.86 11.26
CA GLY A 13 -1.65 -5.13 12.43
C GLY A 13 -1.17 -4.45 13.73
N ARG A 14 0.08 -3.97 13.79
CA ARG A 14 0.65 -3.36 15.00
C ARG A 14 0.83 -1.86 14.90
N GLU A 15 1.20 -1.35 13.74
CA GLU A 15 1.58 0.05 13.55
C GLU A 15 0.41 0.91 13.07
N ARG A 16 0.47 2.20 13.38
CA ARG A 16 -0.41 3.21 12.78
C ARG A 16 0.07 3.55 11.38
N ILE A 17 -0.87 3.82 10.50
CA ILE A 17 -0.63 4.41 9.18
C ILE A 17 -0.86 5.92 9.33
N HIS A 18 0.19 6.70 9.08
CA HIS A 18 0.15 8.16 9.16
C HIS A 18 -0.09 8.83 7.81
N ASP A 19 0.25 8.15 6.72
CA ASP A 19 0.03 8.67 5.37
C ASP A 19 0.23 7.60 4.30
N ILE A 20 -0.19 7.95 3.09
CA ILE A 20 0.20 7.31 1.85
C ILE A 20 1.10 8.30 1.11
N VAL A 21 2.30 7.85 0.74
CA VAL A 21 3.28 8.66 0.03
C VAL A 21 3.54 8.04 -1.33
N VAL A 22 3.58 8.87 -2.36
CA VAL A 22 4.11 8.51 -3.69
C VAL A 22 5.29 9.42 -3.97
N VAL A 23 6.30 8.90 -4.67
CA VAL A 23 7.40 9.75 -5.17
C VAL A 23 7.00 10.26 -6.54
N ALA A 24 7.21 11.54 -6.83
CA ALA A 24 6.98 12.12 -8.14
C ALA A 24 8.24 12.83 -8.66
N ILE A 25 8.36 12.91 -9.98
CA ILE A 25 9.47 13.54 -10.69
C ILE A 25 8.93 14.77 -11.42
N GLN A 26 9.59 15.92 -11.26
CA GLN A 26 9.23 17.16 -11.94
C GLN A 26 10.39 17.66 -12.80
N ASP A 27 10.10 18.11 -14.02
CA ASP A 27 11.07 18.84 -14.85
C ASP A 27 11.24 20.26 -14.28
N PRO A 28 12.44 20.66 -13.80
CA PRO A 28 12.66 22.01 -13.30
C PRO A 28 12.53 23.10 -14.38
N LYS A 29 12.52 22.74 -15.67
CA LYS A 29 12.32 23.66 -16.79
C LYS A 29 10.83 23.87 -17.14
N ALA A 30 9.95 23.01 -16.63
CA ALA A 30 8.50 23.09 -16.81
C ALA A 30 7.78 22.93 -15.44
N PRO A 31 8.06 23.79 -14.45
CA PRO A 31 7.51 23.66 -13.09
C PRO A 31 5.98 23.83 -13.01
N GLU A 32 5.36 24.35 -14.06
CA GLU A 32 3.91 24.45 -14.22
C GLU A 32 3.25 23.12 -14.63
N GLU A 33 4.01 22.17 -15.17
CA GLU A 33 3.51 20.86 -15.52
C GLU A 33 3.36 20.00 -14.24
N PRO A 34 2.31 19.15 -14.17
CA PRO A 34 2.17 18.19 -13.08
C PRO A 34 3.40 17.29 -12.98
N ALA A 35 3.85 17.02 -11.74
CA ALA A 35 4.90 16.03 -11.52
C ALA A 35 4.40 14.63 -11.87
N ASP A 36 5.24 13.83 -12.52
CA ASP A 36 4.93 12.46 -12.91
C ASP A 36 5.08 11.54 -11.68
N PRO A 37 4.02 10.85 -11.23
CA PRO A 37 4.11 9.94 -10.11
C PRO A 37 4.88 8.68 -10.51
N MET A 38 5.79 8.25 -9.64
CA MET A 38 6.48 6.97 -9.74
C MET A 38 5.54 5.86 -9.29
N GLY A 39 5.73 4.67 -9.87
CA GLY A 39 4.81 3.55 -9.76
C GLY A 39 4.81 2.83 -8.40
N GLU A 40 5.62 3.29 -7.44
CA GLU A 40 5.68 2.72 -6.09
C GLU A 40 4.83 3.53 -5.11
N VAL A 41 4.16 2.82 -4.21
CA VAL A 41 3.31 3.41 -3.17
C VAL A 41 3.88 3.07 -1.80
N TYR A 42 3.94 4.06 -0.92
CA TYR A 42 4.51 3.90 0.40
C TYR A 42 3.45 4.19 1.46
N LEU A 43 3.25 3.27 2.40
CA LEU A 43 2.54 3.58 3.64
C LEU A 43 3.55 4.06 4.66
N ARG A 44 3.33 5.26 5.21
CA ARG A 44 4.15 5.77 6.32
C ARG A 44 3.61 5.16 7.62
N LEU A 45 4.46 4.40 8.31
CA LEU A 45 4.14 3.72 9.55
C LEU A 45 4.77 4.43 10.77
N ASP A 46 4.47 3.95 11.98
CA ASP A 46 5.13 4.43 13.21
C ASP A 46 6.66 4.34 13.09
N HIS A 47 7.15 3.25 12.49
CA HIS A 47 8.57 2.96 12.31
C HIS A 47 8.91 2.73 10.83
N GLY A 48 8.99 3.83 10.08
CA GLY A 48 9.49 3.83 8.71
C GLY A 48 8.37 3.74 7.67
N TYR A 49 8.60 2.95 6.62
CA TYR A 49 7.72 2.86 5.47
C TYR A 49 7.49 1.42 5.05
N LEU A 50 6.28 1.11 4.60
CA LEU A 50 5.99 -0.10 3.84
C LEU A 50 5.83 0.28 2.38
N ARG A 51 6.80 -0.10 1.55
CA ARG A 51 6.79 0.10 0.11
C ARG A 51 6.02 -1.01 -0.57
N PHE A 52 5.19 -0.65 -1.53
CA PHE A 52 4.50 -1.53 -2.45
C PHE A 52 4.95 -1.24 -3.88
N SER A 53 5.41 -2.27 -4.58
CA SER A 53 5.90 -2.16 -5.95
C SER A 53 5.27 -3.24 -6.84
N SER A 54 5.00 -2.88 -8.09
CA SER A 54 4.55 -3.83 -9.12
C SER A 54 5.74 -4.67 -9.58
N VAL A 55 5.60 -6.00 -9.54
CA VAL A 55 6.62 -6.97 -9.95
C VAL A 55 6.04 -7.98 -10.94
N ASN A 56 6.89 -8.84 -11.51
CA ASN A 56 6.51 -9.90 -12.44
C ASN A 56 5.69 -9.41 -13.64
N GLY A 57 6.02 -8.23 -14.20
CA GLY A 57 5.26 -7.69 -15.33
C GLY A 57 3.80 -7.37 -15.00
N HIS A 58 3.54 -6.91 -13.78
CA HIS A 58 2.24 -6.52 -13.23
C HIS A 58 1.37 -7.64 -12.66
N GLY A 59 1.85 -8.89 -12.63
CA GLY A 59 1.12 -9.99 -12.00
C GLY A 59 1.30 -10.09 -10.48
N GLY A 60 2.24 -9.34 -9.89
CA GLY A 60 2.50 -9.34 -8.45
C GLY A 60 2.70 -7.95 -7.83
N LEU A 61 2.42 -7.86 -6.54
CA LEU A 61 2.61 -6.73 -5.66
C LEU A 61 3.58 -7.13 -4.55
N LEU A 62 4.81 -6.61 -4.61
CA LEU A 62 5.83 -6.83 -3.61
C LEU A 62 5.71 -5.81 -2.48
N ALA A 63 5.69 -6.27 -1.23
CA ALA A 63 5.71 -5.43 -0.03
C ALA A 63 7.05 -5.50 0.71
N GLU A 64 7.70 -4.34 0.93
CA GLU A 64 9.00 -4.23 1.60
C GLU A 64 9.00 -3.17 2.70
N HIS A 65 9.50 -3.53 3.88
CA HIS A 65 9.67 -2.61 5.00
C HIS A 65 11.00 -1.89 4.88
N LEU A 66 10.94 -0.56 4.92
CA LEU A 66 12.07 0.34 4.80
C LEU A 66 12.15 1.22 6.05
N GLY A 67 13.37 1.40 6.58
CA GLY A 67 13.58 2.33 7.70
C GLY A 67 13.38 3.81 7.29
N ALA A 68 13.60 4.12 6.02
CA ALA A 68 13.44 5.46 5.45
C ALA A 68 13.12 5.37 3.95
N LEU A 69 12.54 6.43 3.41
CA LEU A 69 12.33 6.58 1.97
C LEU A 69 13.67 6.91 1.30
N ASP A 70 14.10 6.08 0.35
CA ASP A 70 15.34 6.31 -0.40
C ASP A 70 15.09 7.25 -1.58
N LEU A 71 15.07 8.55 -1.29
CA LEU A 71 14.98 9.57 -2.32
C LEU A 71 16.26 9.73 -3.15
N GLN A 72 17.39 9.18 -2.70
CA GLN A 72 18.66 9.35 -3.41
C GLN A 72 18.70 8.47 -4.66
N SER A 73 18.24 7.22 -4.57
CA SER A 73 18.15 6.34 -5.74
C SER A 73 17.34 6.95 -6.89
N TYR A 74 16.23 7.64 -6.58
CA TYR A 74 15.47 8.38 -7.61
C TYR A 74 16.25 9.56 -8.21
N ARG A 75 17.04 10.29 -7.40
CA ARG A 75 17.86 11.41 -7.92
C ARG A 75 18.98 10.92 -8.83
N ASP A 76 19.53 9.74 -8.51
CA ASP A 76 20.58 9.11 -9.31
C ASP A 76 20.01 8.56 -10.63
N GLU A 77 18.78 8.01 -10.61
CA GLU A 77 18.08 7.52 -11.80
C GLU A 77 17.58 8.64 -12.72
N PHE A 78 17.09 9.75 -12.15
CA PHE A 78 16.53 10.89 -12.87
C PHE A 78 17.40 12.15 -12.68
N PRO A 79 18.65 12.16 -13.17
CA PRO A 79 19.56 13.27 -12.95
C PRO A 79 19.05 14.54 -13.65
N GLY A 80 18.96 15.62 -12.90
CA GLY A 80 18.49 16.91 -13.40
C GLY A 80 16.99 17.16 -13.23
N ASN A 81 16.22 16.17 -12.75
CA ASN A 81 14.85 16.38 -12.31
C ASN A 81 14.75 16.68 -10.81
N VAL A 82 13.60 17.23 -10.39
CA VAL A 82 13.27 17.42 -8.98
C VAL A 82 12.49 16.21 -8.48
N VAL A 83 13.01 15.53 -7.46
CA VAL A 83 12.35 14.40 -6.80
C VAL A 83 11.52 14.90 -5.63
N ILE A 84 10.21 14.63 -5.65
CA ILE A 84 9.24 15.16 -4.69
C ILE A 84 8.49 14.00 -4.02
N PRO A 85 8.59 13.82 -2.70
CA PRO A 85 7.66 12.95 -1.97
C PRO A 85 6.31 13.66 -1.82
N VAL A 86 5.26 13.09 -2.38
CA VAL A 86 3.90 13.61 -2.35
C VAL A 86 3.06 12.80 -1.38
N ARG A 87 2.50 13.48 -0.37
CA ARG A 87 1.57 12.90 0.61
C ARG A 87 0.16 12.94 0.02
N VAL A 88 -0.47 11.78 -0.09
CA VAL A 88 -1.79 11.61 -0.73
C VAL A 88 -2.81 10.93 0.19
N GLY A 89 -2.45 10.62 1.44
CA GLY A 89 -3.31 9.90 2.37
C GLY A 89 -4.66 10.57 2.62
N ASN A 90 -4.73 11.90 2.61
CA ASN A 90 -5.97 12.67 2.73
C ASN A 90 -7.02 12.32 1.65
N HIS A 91 -6.61 11.81 0.48
CA HIS A 91 -7.53 11.37 -0.57
C HIS A 91 -8.16 10.00 -0.30
N PHE A 92 -7.53 9.18 0.56
CA PHE A 92 -7.91 7.77 0.77
C PHE A 92 -8.32 7.46 2.21
N MET A 93 -7.80 8.20 3.19
CA MET A 93 -8.02 8.02 4.61
C MET A 93 -9.12 8.95 5.16
N GLY A 94 -9.76 9.75 4.29
CA GLY A 94 -10.80 10.70 4.69
C GLY A 94 -10.27 11.81 5.59
N GLU A 95 -11.02 12.15 6.64
CA GLU A 95 -10.60 13.15 7.64
C GLU A 95 -9.62 12.59 8.68
N ALA A 96 -9.33 11.29 8.66
CA ALA A 96 -8.40 10.68 9.60
C ALA A 96 -6.94 11.06 9.23
N TRP A 97 -6.28 11.82 10.11
CA TRP A 97 -4.86 12.14 9.97
C TRP A 97 -3.94 10.94 10.23
N GLU A 98 -4.42 9.96 10.98
CA GLU A 98 -3.74 8.70 11.30
C GLU A 98 -4.78 7.62 11.59
N THR A 99 -4.49 6.39 11.22
CA THR A 99 -5.43 5.26 11.40
C THR A 99 -4.69 3.96 11.66
N ARG A 100 -5.40 2.92 12.08
CA ARG A 100 -4.89 1.55 12.14
C ARG A 100 -5.56 0.69 11.08
N CYS A 101 -4.85 -0.31 10.59
CA CYS A 101 -5.50 -1.40 9.87
C CYS A 101 -6.19 -2.31 10.88
N VAL A 102 -7.47 -2.59 10.65
CA VAL A 102 -8.28 -3.49 11.48
C VAL A 102 -8.48 -4.85 10.80
N ARG A 103 -8.34 -4.91 9.48
CA ARG A 103 -8.42 -6.15 8.70
C ARG A 103 -7.67 -5.99 7.38
N ILE A 104 -6.91 -7.02 7.02
CA ILE A 104 -6.15 -7.11 5.78
C ILE A 104 -6.80 -8.20 4.93
N GLU A 105 -7.22 -7.83 3.73
CA GLU A 105 -7.67 -8.78 2.73
C GLU A 105 -6.68 -8.79 1.57
N TYR A 106 -6.24 -9.96 1.12
CA TYR A 106 -5.30 -10.03 0.00
C TYR A 106 -5.63 -11.21 -0.91
N LEU A 107 -5.29 -11.07 -2.19
CA LEU A 107 -5.40 -12.16 -3.16
C LEU A 107 -4.02 -12.73 -3.49
N THR A 108 -3.98 -14.02 -3.75
CA THR A 108 -2.83 -14.71 -4.34
C THR A 108 -3.21 -15.37 -5.66
N ASN A 109 -2.25 -15.46 -6.58
CA ASN A 109 -2.31 -16.17 -7.86
C ASN A 109 -1.02 -16.99 -8.06
N GLU A 110 -0.83 -17.55 -9.26
CA GLU A 110 0.38 -18.33 -9.61
C GLU A 110 1.69 -17.54 -9.58
N GLU A 111 1.62 -16.20 -9.63
CA GLU A 111 2.77 -15.30 -9.56
C GLU A 111 3.05 -14.77 -8.15
N SER A 112 2.23 -15.15 -7.17
CA SER A 112 2.41 -14.79 -5.77
C SER A 112 3.46 -15.67 -5.10
N ASP A 113 4.28 -15.07 -4.24
CA ASP A 113 5.28 -15.75 -3.42
C ASP A 113 5.26 -15.12 -2.02
N LEU A 114 4.55 -15.78 -1.11
CA LEU A 114 4.37 -15.29 0.26
C LEU A 114 5.67 -15.27 1.06
N ASP A 115 6.65 -16.10 0.75
CA ASP A 115 7.94 -16.10 1.45
C ASP A 115 8.81 -14.91 1.02
N GLN A 116 8.55 -14.37 -0.17
CA GLN A 116 9.17 -13.15 -0.69
C GLN A 116 8.32 -11.88 -0.48
N GLY A 117 7.11 -12.00 0.08
CA GLY A 117 6.22 -10.86 0.34
C GLY A 117 5.47 -10.38 -0.88
N ILE A 118 5.27 -11.26 -1.86
CA ILE A 118 4.57 -10.99 -3.12
C ILE A 118 3.16 -11.57 -3.04
N VAL A 119 2.15 -10.70 -3.17
CA VAL A 119 0.73 -11.06 -3.32
C VAL A 119 0.22 -10.52 -4.66
N ARG A 120 -0.98 -10.90 -5.12
CA ARG A 120 -1.56 -10.29 -6.33
C ARG A 120 -1.96 -8.84 -6.07
N SER A 121 -2.70 -8.62 -4.99
CA SER A 121 -3.07 -7.29 -4.51
C SER A 121 -3.60 -7.36 -3.07
N VAL A 122 -3.73 -6.20 -2.44
CA VAL A 122 -4.15 -6.08 -1.03
C VAL A 122 -5.18 -4.97 -0.86
N GLU A 123 -6.10 -5.21 0.06
CA GLU A 123 -7.03 -4.23 0.60
C GLU A 123 -6.83 -4.14 2.12
N LEU A 124 -6.67 -2.91 2.60
CA LEU A 124 -6.58 -2.58 4.01
C LEU A 124 -7.89 -1.95 4.44
N VAL A 125 -8.57 -2.61 5.36
CA VAL A 125 -9.70 -2.03 6.09
C VAL A 125 -9.15 -1.32 7.30
N LEU A 126 -9.47 -0.05 7.43
CA LEU A 126 -8.95 0.82 8.46
C LEU A 126 -9.99 1.08 9.56
N GLU A 127 -9.55 1.70 10.65
CA GLU A 127 -10.47 2.29 11.63
C GLU A 127 -11.48 3.21 10.92
N TYR A 128 -12.69 3.31 11.48
CA TYR A 128 -13.80 4.11 10.93
C TYR A 128 -14.34 3.64 9.56
N GLY A 129 -13.93 2.46 9.09
CA GLY A 129 -14.49 1.82 7.89
C GLY A 129 -13.90 2.31 6.57
N HIS A 130 -12.82 3.10 6.60
CA HIS A 130 -12.08 3.48 5.40
C HIS A 130 -11.35 2.27 4.81
N ARG A 131 -11.11 2.31 3.49
CA ARG A 131 -10.47 1.22 2.74
C ARG A 131 -9.36 1.79 1.85
N ILE A 132 -8.23 1.10 1.81
CA ILE A 132 -7.15 1.37 0.87
C ILE A 132 -6.94 0.10 0.04
N VAL A 133 -7.11 0.20 -1.27
CA VAL A 133 -6.78 -0.88 -2.20
C VAL A 133 -5.47 -0.56 -2.89
N LEU A 134 -4.56 -1.54 -2.92
CA LEU A 134 -3.27 -1.47 -3.61
C LEU A 134 -3.22 -2.58 -4.65
N ASP A 135 -3.14 -2.18 -5.92
CA ASP A 135 -3.24 -3.09 -7.05
C ASP A 135 -2.25 -2.77 -8.17
N PRO A 136 -1.35 -3.70 -8.54
CA PRO A 136 -0.58 -3.60 -9.78
C PRO A 136 -1.51 -3.35 -10.97
N MET A 137 -1.29 -2.24 -11.67
CA MET A 137 -2.07 -1.91 -12.87
C MET A 137 -1.63 -2.78 -14.05
N TYR A 138 -2.47 -2.90 -15.09
CA TYR A 138 -2.02 -3.46 -16.38
C TYR A 138 -0.93 -2.59 -17.07
N THR A 139 -0.67 -1.40 -16.53
CA THR A 139 0.39 -0.48 -16.89
C THR A 139 1.40 -0.37 -15.74
N TRP A 140 2.44 0.43 -15.91
CA TRP A 140 3.44 0.63 -14.86
C TRP A 140 2.84 1.19 -13.56
N GLY A 141 3.22 0.57 -12.44
CA GLY A 141 2.96 1.05 -11.09
C GLY A 141 1.83 0.36 -10.32
N VAL A 142 1.56 0.93 -9.14
CA VAL A 142 0.53 0.48 -8.20
C VAL A 142 -0.59 1.51 -8.16
N ARG A 143 -1.82 1.07 -8.42
CA ARG A 143 -3.02 1.87 -8.20
C ARG A 143 -3.34 1.91 -6.72
N VAL A 144 -3.58 3.12 -6.19
CA VAL A 144 -4.22 3.34 -4.90
C VAL A 144 -5.68 3.69 -5.13
N GLY A 145 -6.60 2.95 -4.51
CA GLY A 145 -8.04 3.19 -4.60
C GLY A 145 -8.69 3.31 -3.23
N ASN A 146 -9.80 4.06 -3.15
CA ASN A 146 -10.60 4.24 -1.93
C ASN A 146 -12.02 3.66 -2.01
N THR A 147 -12.48 3.18 -3.17
CA THR A 147 -13.90 2.82 -3.34
C THR A 147 -14.17 1.56 -4.16
N ASP A 148 -15.21 0.88 -3.70
CA ASP A 148 -15.84 -0.39 -4.10
C ASP A 148 -15.13 -1.68 -3.69
N PRO A 149 -15.89 -2.77 -3.37
CA PRO A 149 -15.33 -4.11 -3.32
C PRO A 149 -14.44 -4.33 -4.54
N TRP A 150 -13.36 -5.08 -4.36
CA TRP A 150 -12.56 -5.57 -5.49
C TRP A 150 -13.46 -5.87 -6.68
N PRO A 151 -13.20 -5.30 -7.86
CA PRO A 151 -14.12 -5.46 -8.98
C PRO A 151 -14.33 -6.96 -9.21
N ASP A 152 -15.60 -7.36 -9.33
CA ASP A 152 -15.98 -8.71 -9.77
C ASP A 152 -15.24 -9.07 -11.07
N ALA A 153 -14.81 -8.08 -11.87
CA ALA A 153 -13.97 -8.25 -13.06
C ALA A 153 -12.62 -8.98 -12.81
N ILE A 154 -12.03 -8.94 -11.61
CA ILE A 154 -10.86 -9.80 -11.30
C ILE A 154 -11.32 -11.26 -11.14
N THR A 155 -12.53 -11.49 -10.63
CA THR A 155 -13.12 -12.84 -10.50
C THR A 155 -13.77 -13.38 -11.77
N GLU A 156 -14.02 -12.55 -12.78
CA GLU A 156 -14.69 -12.93 -14.04
C GLU A 156 -13.74 -13.31 -15.19
N GLY A 157 -12.42 -13.18 -15.00
CA GLY A 157 -11.40 -13.66 -15.95
C GLY A 157 -11.07 -15.14 -15.79
N PRO A 158 -10.31 -15.76 -16.71
CA PRO A 158 -9.90 -17.18 -16.62
C PRO A 158 -8.88 -17.48 -15.51
N TRP A 159 -8.62 -16.51 -14.64
CA TRP A 159 -7.53 -16.52 -13.67
C TRP A 159 -8.00 -17.18 -12.36
N THR A 160 -7.13 -17.99 -11.76
CA THR A 160 -7.43 -18.58 -10.44
C THR A 160 -6.83 -17.71 -9.35
N PHE A 161 -7.68 -17.15 -8.49
CA PHE A 161 -7.27 -16.40 -7.32
C PHE A 161 -7.69 -17.11 -6.04
N GLN A 162 -6.87 -16.98 -4.99
CA GLN A 162 -7.25 -17.34 -3.62
C GLN A 162 -7.37 -16.07 -2.79
N ARG A 163 -8.45 -15.94 -2.04
CA ARG A 163 -8.68 -14.81 -1.13
C ARG A 163 -8.34 -15.20 0.29
N HIS A 164 -7.63 -14.30 0.95
CA HIS A 164 -7.22 -14.42 2.34
C HIS A 164 -7.72 -13.21 3.11
N SER A 165 -8.07 -13.41 4.38
CA SER A 165 -8.51 -12.36 5.30
C SER A 165 -7.84 -12.58 6.64
N VAL A 166 -7.24 -11.51 7.18
CA VAL A 166 -6.60 -11.52 8.49
C VAL A 166 -7.12 -10.32 9.29
N ASP A 167 -7.76 -10.60 10.42
CA ASP A 167 -8.14 -9.56 11.37
C ASP A 167 -6.91 -9.09 12.14
N CYS A 168 -6.75 -7.77 12.24
CA CYS A 168 -5.69 -7.18 13.03
C CYS A 168 -6.12 -7.13 14.49
N PRO A 169 -5.24 -7.51 15.44
CA PRO A 169 -5.58 -7.48 16.85
C PRO A 169 -5.93 -6.04 17.28
N PRO A 170 -6.94 -5.86 18.15
CA PRO A 170 -7.24 -4.55 18.68
C PRO A 170 -6.04 -4.02 19.49
N PRO A 171 -5.86 -2.69 19.60
CA PRO A 171 -4.75 -2.13 20.32
C PRO A 171 -4.76 -2.60 21.80
N PRO A 172 -3.58 -2.80 22.41
CA PRO A 172 -3.49 -3.15 23.83
C PRO A 172 -4.27 -2.13 24.67
N GLY A 173 -5.32 -2.57 25.36
CA GLY A 173 -6.16 -1.72 26.21
C GLY A 173 -7.54 -1.34 25.64
N ALA A 174 -7.89 -1.73 24.40
CA ALA A 174 -9.25 -1.54 23.88
C ALA A 174 -10.30 -2.51 24.46
N ALA A 175 -9.87 -3.50 25.25
CA ALA A 175 -10.76 -4.43 25.91
C ALA A 175 -11.36 -3.82 27.18
N HIS A 176 -12.18 -2.77 27.08
CA HIS A 176 -13.22 -2.43 28.07
C HIS A 176 -14.19 -1.39 27.47
N GLY A 177 -15.37 -1.86 27.06
CA GLY A 177 -16.42 -1.03 26.47
C GLY A 177 -17.82 -1.63 26.61
N VAL A 178 -18.26 -1.76 27.86
CA VAL A 178 -19.65 -1.70 28.39
C VAL A 178 -20.72 -2.62 27.76
N PRO A 179 -21.32 -3.55 28.53
CA PRO A 179 -22.55 -4.23 28.12
C PRO A 179 -23.64 -3.18 27.87
N LYS A 180 -24.28 -3.23 26.70
CA LYS A 180 -25.52 -2.48 26.49
C LYS A 180 -26.62 -3.15 27.31
N ASP A 181 -27.03 -2.50 28.38
CA ASP A 181 -28.35 -2.69 28.99
C ASP A 181 -29.45 -2.14 28.07
#